data_AF-A0A7D9JRK1-F1
#
_entry.id   AF-A0A7D9JRK1-F1
#
_cell.length_a   1.000
_cell.length_b   1.000
_cell.length_c   1.000
_cell.angle_alpha   90.00
_cell.angle_beta   90.00
_cell.angle_gamma   90.00
#
_symmetry.space_group_name_H-M   'P 1'
#
loop_
_entity.id
_entity.type
_entity.pdbx_description
1 polymer ?
#
loop_
_entity_poly.entity_id
_entity_poly.type
_entity_poly.pdbx_seq_one_letter_code
_entity_poly.pdbx_strand_id
1 'polypeptide(L)'
;SADVSVQLEALDILGDLLSKYGGLLVSYHQSIEQSLFAQLKSPRLAVRKRAIIALGYLVTSANSSLFIELIDSLVTELTKNESHSTTRTFIQCLGSLCRQAGHRFGEHLERVIPLIVKYAKIDGDDELREYCIQAFESFVIRCPKEVTAHVSKITELCLEFICFDPNYNYGSDEEDDDSMDTDDQDDDEGSDDEEYSDDDDMSWKVRRASAKCLGAVLGSRPDLLTEFYKTVSPALIGRFK
;
A
#
# COMPACT_ATOMS: atom_id res chain seq x y z
N SER A 1 16.10 -5.09 -28.23
CA SER A 1 16.06 -4.71 -26.81
C SER A 1 15.80 -3.22 -26.77
N ALA A 2 14.60 -2.78 -26.42
CA ALA A 2 14.36 -1.35 -26.22
C ALA A 2 15.25 -0.90 -25.06
N ASP A 3 16.02 0.17 -25.25
CA ASP A 3 16.86 0.70 -24.20
C ASP A 3 15.96 1.20 -23.06
N VAL A 4 16.05 0.55 -21.91
CA VAL A 4 15.20 0.89 -20.77
C VAL A 4 15.48 2.30 -20.28
N SER A 5 16.70 2.81 -20.46
CA SER A 5 17.01 4.21 -20.16
C SER A 5 16.07 5.13 -20.96
N VAL A 6 15.99 4.90 -22.27
CA VAL A 6 15.09 5.65 -23.17
C VAL A 6 13.62 5.47 -22.78
N GLN A 7 13.23 4.26 -22.37
CA GLN A 7 11.86 4.01 -21.94
C GLN A 7 11.48 4.79 -20.66
N LEU A 8 12.39 4.86 -19.68
CA LEU A 8 12.14 5.59 -18.45
C LEU A 8 12.03 7.09 -18.71
N GLU A 9 12.94 7.65 -19.53
CA GLU A 9 12.87 9.05 -19.95
C GLU A 9 11.60 9.36 -20.72
N ALA A 10 11.18 8.47 -21.63
CA ALA A 10 9.93 8.64 -22.38
C ALA A 10 8.70 8.64 -21.46
N LEU A 11 8.68 7.80 -20.42
CA LEU A 11 7.59 7.79 -19.42
C LEU A 11 7.59 9.07 -18.58
N ASP A 12 8.74 9.59 -18.19
CA ASP A 12 8.85 10.85 -17.44
C ASP A 12 8.37 12.03 -18.29
N ILE A 13 8.83 12.14 -19.54
CA ILE A 13 8.38 13.16 -20.50
C ILE A 13 6.87 13.07 -20.74
N LEU A 14 6.34 11.86 -20.91
CA LEU A 14 4.90 11.65 -21.09
C LEU A 14 4.11 12.05 -19.84
N GLY A 15 4.60 11.72 -18.64
CA GLY A 15 3.99 12.14 -17.38
C GLY A 15 3.94 13.67 -17.25
N ASP A 16 5.04 14.35 -17.56
CA ASP A 16 5.12 15.81 -17.55
C ASP A 16 4.15 16.44 -18.56
N LEU A 17 4.09 15.89 -19.77
CA LEU A 17 3.19 16.34 -20.82
C LEU A 17 1.72 16.15 -20.42
N LEU A 18 1.36 15.01 -19.82
CA LEU A 18 0.01 14.75 -19.32
C LEU A 18 -0.37 15.68 -18.17
N SER A 19 0.55 15.96 -17.24
CA SER A 19 0.29 16.84 -16.10
C SER A 19 0.02 18.29 -16.51
N LYS A 20 0.67 18.78 -17.57
CA LYS A 20 0.57 20.17 -18.04
C LYS A 20 -0.45 20.36 -19.16
N TYR A 21 -0.57 19.39 -20.05
CA TYR A 21 -1.30 19.49 -21.31
C TYR A 21 -2.29 18.34 -21.53
N GLY A 22 -2.67 17.60 -20.49
CA GLY A 22 -3.56 16.44 -20.58
C GLY A 22 -4.85 16.70 -21.36
N GLY A 23 -5.47 17.87 -21.19
CA GLY A 23 -6.69 18.26 -21.90
C GLY A 23 -6.54 18.48 -23.41
N LEU A 24 -5.31 18.65 -23.92
CA LEU A 24 -5.04 18.77 -25.36
C LEU A 24 -4.84 17.41 -26.04
N LEU A 25 -4.67 16.34 -25.26
CA LEU A 25 -4.30 15.01 -25.73
C LEU A 25 -5.47 14.03 -25.78
N VAL A 26 -6.70 14.53 -25.71
CA VAL A 26 -7.93 13.71 -25.58
C VAL A 26 -8.03 12.64 -26.66
N SER A 27 -7.65 12.95 -27.90
CA SER A 27 -7.64 11.99 -29.01
C SER A 27 -6.65 10.84 -28.85
N TYR A 28 -5.63 11.01 -28.00
CA TYR A 28 -4.58 10.03 -27.74
C TYR A 28 -4.73 9.32 -26.40
N HIS A 29 -5.66 9.75 -25.54
CA HIS A 29 -5.82 9.20 -24.19
C HIS A 29 -5.98 7.69 -24.18
N GLN A 30 -6.77 7.12 -25.11
CA GLN A 30 -6.98 5.67 -25.18
C GLN A 30 -5.70 4.92 -25.56
N SER A 31 -4.96 5.41 -26.57
CA SER A 31 -3.69 4.78 -26.97
C SER A 31 -2.61 4.91 -25.90
N ILE A 32 -2.60 6.05 -25.18
CA ILE A 32 -1.70 6.30 -24.05
C ILE A 32 -2.04 5.37 -22.89
N GLU A 33 -3.32 5.25 -22.53
CA GLU A 33 -3.80 4.35 -21.48
C GLU A 33 -3.37 2.91 -21.75
N GLN A 34 -3.67 2.37 -22.94
CA GLN A 34 -3.31 1.00 -23.31
C GLN A 34 -1.79 0.76 -23.24
N SER A 35 -1.00 1.73 -23.71
CA SER A 35 0.46 1.65 -23.69
C SER A 35 1.00 1.66 -22.25
N LEU A 36 0.48 2.54 -21.40
CA LEU A 36 0.87 2.66 -20.00
C LEU A 36 0.41 1.45 -19.17
N PHE A 37 -0.80 0.94 -19.43
CA PHE A 37 -1.34 -0.24 -18.77
C PHE A 37 -0.46 -1.47 -19.02
N ALA A 38 0.02 -1.66 -20.25
CA ALA A 38 0.98 -2.72 -20.58
C ALA A 38 2.30 -2.57 -19.78
N GLN A 39 2.73 -1.34 -19.48
CA GLN A 39 3.93 -1.09 -18.67
C GLN A 39 3.78 -1.45 -17.20
N LEU A 40 2.55 -1.57 -16.67
CA LEU A 40 2.32 -2.05 -15.29
C LEU A 40 2.76 -3.51 -15.11
N LYS A 41 2.83 -4.30 -16.19
CA LYS A 41 3.34 -5.68 -16.19
C LYS A 41 4.82 -5.79 -16.56
N SER A 42 5.53 -4.67 -16.71
CA SER A 42 6.97 -4.67 -17.04
C SER A 42 7.76 -5.43 -15.96
N PRO A 43 8.82 -6.19 -16.32
CA PRO A 43 9.66 -6.87 -15.34
C PRO A 43 10.44 -5.90 -14.44
N ARG A 44 10.56 -4.62 -14.83
CA ARG A 44 11.33 -3.63 -14.08
C ARG A 44 10.43 -2.73 -13.24
N LEU A 45 10.64 -2.76 -11.91
CA LEU A 45 9.93 -1.92 -10.93
C LEU A 45 9.97 -0.42 -11.27
N ALA A 46 11.12 0.09 -11.74
CA ALA A 46 11.27 1.50 -12.10
C ALA A 46 10.33 1.93 -13.24
N VAL A 47 10.09 1.05 -14.22
CA VAL A 47 9.16 1.29 -15.34
C VAL A 47 7.73 1.30 -14.81
N ARG A 48 7.38 0.32 -13.98
CA ARG A 48 6.04 0.22 -13.35
C ARG A 48 5.70 1.48 -12.54
N LYS A 49 6.62 1.97 -11.71
CA LYS A 49 6.44 3.19 -10.89
C LYS A 49 6.17 4.43 -11.75
N ARG A 50 6.94 4.63 -12.82
CA ARG A 50 6.73 5.78 -13.74
C ARG A 50 5.43 5.67 -14.53
N ALA A 51 5.06 4.46 -14.94
CA ALA A 51 3.77 4.22 -15.58
C ALA A 51 2.58 4.56 -14.66
N ILE A 52 2.66 4.19 -13.37
CA ILE A 52 1.64 4.57 -12.37
C ILE A 52 1.51 6.09 -12.24
N ILE A 53 2.63 6.81 -12.20
CA ILE A 53 2.64 8.27 -12.12
C ILE A 53 1.98 8.88 -13.36
N ALA A 54 2.37 8.43 -14.56
CA ALA A 54 1.80 8.89 -15.81
C ALA A 54 0.29 8.60 -15.92
N LEU A 55 -0.18 7.42 -15.50
CA LEU A 55 -1.61 7.08 -15.43
C LEU A 55 -2.34 7.99 -14.43
N GLY A 56 -1.72 8.28 -13.29
CA GLY A 56 -2.23 9.25 -12.32
C GLY A 56 -2.47 10.62 -12.94
N TYR A 57 -1.53 11.12 -13.76
CA TYR A 57 -1.74 12.38 -14.49
C TYR A 57 -2.77 12.25 -15.61
N LEU A 58 -2.80 11.14 -16.34
CA LEU A 58 -3.79 10.90 -17.39
C LEU A 58 -5.23 11.03 -16.86
N VAL A 59 -5.54 10.40 -15.72
CA VAL A 59 -6.91 10.38 -15.19
C VAL A 59 -7.44 11.75 -14.76
N THR A 60 -6.57 12.74 -14.55
CA THR A 60 -6.99 14.13 -14.25
C THR A 60 -7.70 14.80 -15.43
N SER A 61 -7.42 14.35 -16.65
CA SER A 61 -7.98 14.91 -17.91
C SER A 61 -8.76 13.89 -18.74
N ALA A 62 -8.73 12.61 -18.36
CA ALA A 62 -9.46 11.55 -19.04
C ALA A 62 -10.98 11.70 -18.89
N ASN A 63 -11.72 11.29 -19.91
CA ASN A 63 -13.19 11.21 -19.86
C ASN A 63 -13.69 10.12 -18.89
N SER A 64 -14.98 10.13 -18.58
CA SER A 64 -15.61 9.17 -17.65
C SER A 64 -15.46 7.73 -18.11
N SER A 65 -15.71 7.44 -19.39
CA SER A 65 -15.66 6.08 -19.92
C SER A 65 -14.27 5.45 -19.81
N LEU A 66 -13.22 6.17 -20.19
CA LEU A 66 -11.84 5.68 -20.12
C LEU A 66 -11.39 5.43 -18.68
N PHE A 67 -11.82 6.28 -17.75
CA PHE A 67 -11.52 6.08 -16.33
C PHE A 67 -12.18 4.82 -15.78
N ILE A 68 -13.46 4.60 -16.09
CA ILE A 68 -14.19 3.40 -15.66
C ILE A 68 -13.53 2.15 -16.25
N GLU A 69 -13.18 2.17 -17.55
CA GLU A 69 -12.49 1.07 -18.23
C GLU A 69 -11.13 0.74 -17.58
N LEU A 70 -10.35 1.76 -17.22
CA LEU A 70 -9.08 1.60 -16.50
C LEU A 70 -9.28 0.96 -15.12
N ILE A 71 -10.27 1.43 -14.35
CA ILE A 71 -10.58 0.87 -13.03
C ILE A 71 -11.05 -0.58 -13.15
N ASP A 72 -11.96 -0.89 -14.09
CA ASP A 72 -12.45 -2.24 -14.31
C ASP A 72 -11.32 -3.19 -14.76
N SER A 73 -10.39 -2.70 -15.59
CA SER A 73 -9.21 -3.46 -16.00
C SER A 73 -8.29 -3.77 -14.81
N LEU A 74 -8.01 -2.78 -13.96
CA LEU A 74 -7.21 -2.98 -12.73
C LEU A 74 -7.87 -3.95 -11.76
N VAL A 75 -9.18 -3.82 -11.52
CA VAL A 75 -9.95 -4.71 -10.64
C VAL A 75 -9.99 -6.14 -11.18
N THR A 76 -10.13 -6.30 -12.50
CA THR A 76 -10.11 -7.60 -13.17
C THR A 76 -8.75 -8.28 -13.02
N GLU A 77 -7.66 -7.54 -13.24
CA GLU A 77 -6.30 -8.05 -13.10
C GLU A 77 -5.95 -8.41 -11.64
N LEU A 78 -6.40 -7.61 -10.67
CA LEU A 78 -6.30 -7.97 -9.26
C LEU A 78 -7.04 -9.29 -8.99
N THR A 79 -8.27 -9.44 -9.48
CA THR A 79 -9.07 -10.65 -9.23
C THR A 79 -8.40 -11.93 -9.77
N LYS A 80 -7.63 -11.84 -10.86
CA LYS A 80 -6.86 -12.99 -11.41
C LYS A 80 -5.72 -13.44 -10.50
N ASN A 81 -5.15 -12.53 -9.71
CA ASN A 81 -4.09 -12.80 -8.74
C ASN A 81 -2.88 -13.60 -9.30
N GLU A 82 -2.36 -13.19 -10.46
CA GLU A 82 -1.30 -13.94 -11.18
C GLU A 82 0.07 -13.91 -10.46
N SER A 83 0.43 -12.80 -9.82
CA SER A 83 1.71 -12.63 -9.12
C SER A 83 1.60 -11.59 -8.00
N HIS A 84 2.28 -11.83 -6.87
CA HIS A 84 2.39 -10.86 -5.76
C HIS A 84 3.00 -9.53 -6.24
N SER A 85 4.02 -9.57 -7.10
CA SER A 85 4.70 -8.36 -7.59
C SER A 85 3.82 -7.46 -8.46
N THR A 86 3.00 -8.06 -9.34
CA THR A 86 2.04 -7.29 -10.16
C THR A 86 0.85 -6.83 -9.33
N THR A 87 0.40 -7.64 -8.37
CA THR A 87 -0.65 -7.26 -7.40
C THR A 87 -0.25 -6.02 -6.61
N ARG A 88 0.97 -5.98 -6.05
CA ARG A 88 1.53 -4.78 -5.39
C ARG A 88 1.46 -3.55 -6.31
N THR A 89 1.86 -3.70 -7.58
CA THR A 89 1.84 -2.63 -8.59
C THR A 89 0.41 -2.11 -8.85
N PHE A 90 -0.56 -3.01 -9.01
CA PHE A 90 -1.95 -2.62 -9.26
C PHE A 90 -2.59 -1.91 -8.05
N ILE A 91 -2.30 -2.34 -6.82
CA ILE A 91 -2.76 -1.65 -5.60
C ILE A 91 -2.15 -0.25 -5.50
N GLN A 92 -0.85 -0.10 -5.77
CA GLN A 92 -0.21 1.21 -5.85
C GLN A 92 -0.84 2.09 -6.93
N CYS A 93 -1.19 1.51 -8.08
CA CYS A 93 -1.89 2.22 -9.14
C CYS A 93 -3.25 2.74 -8.65
N LEU A 94 -4.09 1.91 -8.04
CA LEU A 94 -5.39 2.33 -7.49
C LEU A 94 -5.25 3.44 -6.45
N GLY A 95 -4.27 3.33 -5.54
CA GLY A 95 -3.96 4.40 -4.58
C GLY A 95 -3.58 5.72 -5.27
N SER A 96 -2.72 5.66 -6.29
CA SER A 96 -2.34 6.82 -7.11
C SER A 96 -3.52 7.45 -7.84
N LEU A 97 -4.38 6.63 -8.46
CA LEU A 97 -5.58 7.10 -9.16
C LEU A 97 -6.55 7.81 -8.20
N CYS A 98 -6.74 7.27 -6.99
CA CYS A 98 -7.56 7.94 -5.97
C CYS A 98 -6.95 9.28 -5.54
N ARG A 99 -5.62 9.35 -5.37
CA ARG A 99 -4.92 10.61 -5.06
C ARG A 99 -5.11 11.68 -6.12
N GLN A 100 -5.32 11.31 -7.38
CA GLN A 100 -5.50 12.28 -8.45
C GLN A 100 -6.98 12.58 -8.73
N ALA A 101 -7.83 11.56 -8.72
CA ALA A 101 -9.22 11.63 -9.16
C ALA A 101 -10.24 11.20 -8.07
N GLY A 102 -9.98 11.55 -6.80
CA GLY A 102 -10.79 11.17 -5.63
C GLY A 102 -12.31 11.15 -5.85
N HIS A 103 -12.92 12.28 -6.22
CA HIS A 103 -14.38 12.37 -6.43
C HIS A 103 -14.92 11.32 -7.41
N ARG A 104 -14.16 11.01 -8.47
CA ARG A 104 -14.58 10.01 -9.49
C ARG A 104 -14.30 8.59 -9.01
N PHE A 105 -13.21 8.41 -8.25
CA PHE A 105 -12.84 7.13 -7.68
C PHE A 105 -13.83 6.67 -6.60
N GLY A 106 -14.50 7.60 -5.92
CA GLY A 106 -15.48 7.33 -4.86
C GLY A 106 -16.56 6.32 -5.23
N GLU A 107 -17.07 6.38 -6.46
CA GLU A 107 -18.13 5.49 -6.98
C GLU A 107 -17.68 4.02 -7.11
N HIS A 108 -16.37 3.77 -7.14
CA HIS A 108 -15.80 2.43 -7.30
C HIS A 108 -15.34 1.81 -5.97
N LEU A 109 -15.36 2.57 -4.87
CA LEU A 109 -14.82 2.14 -3.58
C LEU A 109 -15.50 0.90 -3.01
N GLU A 110 -16.81 0.76 -3.22
CA GLU A 110 -17.58 -0.40 -2.72
C GLU A 110 -17.04 -1.73 -3.29
N ARG A 111 -16.53 -1.73 -4.52
CA ARG A 111 -15.91 -2.89 -5.16
C ARG A 111 -14.42 -3.02 -4.82
N VAL A 112 -13.71 -1.91 -4.67
CA VAL A 112 -12.24 -1.88 -4.48
C VAL A 112 -11.84 -2.20 -3.05
N ILE A 113 -12.52 -1.63 -2.05
CA ILE A 113 -12.14 -1.79 -0.63
C ILE A 113 -12.12 -3.26 -0.20
N PRO A 114 -13.15 -4.09 -0.47
CA PRO A 114 -13.13 -5.50 -0.07
C PRO A 114 -11.95 -6.28 -0.65
N LEU A 115 -11.54 -5.97 -1.90
CA LEU A 115 -10.38 -6.59 -2.52
C LEU A 115 -9.09 -6.20 -1.81
N ILE A 116 -8.88 -4.91 -1.53
CA ILE A 116 -7.68 -4.45 -0.84
C ILE A 116 -7.63 -4.99 0.60
N VAL A 117 -8.77 -5.11 1.28
CA VAL A 117 -8.85 -5.75 2.61
C VAL A 117 -8.41 -7.21 2.54
N LYS A 118 -8.81 -7.96 1.50
CA LYS A 118 -8.35 -9.33 1.28
C LYS A 118 -6.83 -9.40 1.12
N TYR A 119 -6.25 -8.49 0.33
CA TYR A 119 -4.80 -8.45 0.11
C TYR A 119 -4.01 -8.01 1.34
N ALA A 120 -4.53 -7.09 2.15
CA ALA A 120 -3.88 -6.64 3.38
C ALA A 120 -3.71 -7.77 4.41
N LYS A 121 -4.64 -8.74 4.40
CA LYS A 121 -4.66 -9.91 5.29
C LYS A 121 -3.87 -11.11 4.77
N ILE A 122 -3.23 -11.02 3.61
CA ILE A 122 -2.34 -12.09 3.16
C ILE A 122 -1.10 -12.09 4.06
N ASP A 123 -0.76 -13.26 4.59
CA ASP A 123 0.43 -13.45 5.41
C ASP A 123 1.69 -13.61 4.54
N GLY A 124 2.83 -13.16 5.05
CA GLY A 124 4.13 -13.29 4.38
C GLY A 124 4.44 -12.22 3.32
N ASP A 125 3.66 -11.14 3.22
CA ASP A 125 3.93 -10.02 2.30
C ASP A 125 3.69 -8.65 2.95
N ASP A 126 4.64 -8.20 3.77
CA ASP A 126 4.56 -6.91 4.47
C ASP A 126 4.62 -5.70 3.54
N GLU A 127 5.27 -5.81 2.37
CA GLU A 127 5.30 -4.73 1.38
C GLU A 127 3.91 -4.54 0.73
N LEU A 128 3.23 -5.64 0.39
CA LEU A 128 1.85 -5.59 -0.09
C LEU A 128 0.91 -5.00 0.96
N ARG A 129 1.10 -5.39 2.23
CA ARG A 129 0.34 -4.86 3.35
C ARG A 129 0.55 -3.36 3.53
N GLU A 130 1.79 -2.87 3.45
CA GLU A 130 2.10 -1.43 3.44
C GLU A 130 1.33 -0.71 2.30
N TYR A 131 1.39 -1.23 1.07
CA TYR A 131 0.70 -0.61 -0.07
C TYR A 131 -0.83 -0.61 0.07
N CYS A 132 -1.41 -1.65 0.66
CA CYS A 132 -2.84 -1.69 0.97
C CYS A 132 -3.22 -0.57 1.96
N ILE A 133 -2.43 -0.39 3.02
CA ILE A 133 -2.69 0.64 4.03
C ILE A 133 -2.49 2.06 3.46
N GLN A 134 -1.47 2.28 2.63
CA GLN A 134 -1.27 3.55 1.92
C GLN A 134 -2.42 3.86 0.94
N ALA A 135 -3.03 2.84 0.34
CA ALA A 135 -4.22 2.99 -0.49
C ALA A 135 -5.42 3.41 0.36
N PHE A 136 -5.66 2.76 1.52
CA PHE A 136 -6.71 3.15 2.44
C PHE A 136 -6.56 4.59 2.95
N GLU A 137 -5.35 5.01 3.31
CA GLU A 137 -5.05 6.39 3.67
C GLU A 137 -5.48 7.36 2.57
N SER A 138 -5.15 7.03 1.31
CA SER A 138 -5.51 7.84 0.15
C SER A 138 -7.02 7.92 -0.04
N PHE A 139 -7.74 6.82 0.18
CA PHE A 139 -9.21 6.78 0.06
C PHE A 139 -9.87 7.63 1.13
N VAL A 140 -9.43 7.53 2.38
CA VAL A 140 -9.96 8.30 3.51
C VAL A 140 -9.79 9.81 3.27
N ILE A 141 -8.62 10.23 2.77
CA ILE A 141 -8.32 11.65 2.52
C ILE A 141 -9.14 12.20 1.35
N ARG A 142 -9.29 11.41 0.27
CA ARG A 142 -9.82 11.91 -1.01
C ARG A 142 -11.31 11.62 -1.23
N CYS A 143 -11.87 10.67 -0.51
CA CYS A 143 -13.27 10.22 -0.63
C CYS A 143 -13.94 10.08 0.76
N PRO A 144 -13.97 11.13 1.60
CA PRO A 144 -14.39 11.02 3.00
C PRO A 144 -15.86 10.63 3.18
N LYS A 145 -16.73 10.92 2.20
CA LYS A 145 -18.16 10.60 2.26
C LYS A 145 -18.39 9.13 1.91
N GLU A 146 -17.80 8.67 0.81
CA GLU A 146 -17.99 7.35 0.23
C GLU A 146 -17.31 6.27 1.08
N VAL A 147 -16.19 6.59 1.75
CA VAL A 147 -15.48 5.65 2.64
C VAL A 147 -16.22 5.43 3.97
N THR A 148 -17.25 6.23 4.31
CA THR A 148 -17.92 6.20 5.64
C THR A 148 -18.29 4.81 6.12
N ALA A 149 -18.89 3.98 5.28
CA ALA A 149 -19.31 2.63 5.64
C ALA A 149 -18.13 1.69 5.96
N HIS A 150 -16.94 2.01 5.45
CA HIS A 150 -15.73 1.21 5.59
C HIS A 150 -14.73 1.77 6.62
N VAL A 151 -14.96 2.98 7.16
CA VAL A 151 -14.05 3.63 8.13
C VAL A 151 -13.79 2.74 9.34
N SER A 152 -14.84 2.16 9.94
CA SER A 152 -14.69 1.26 11.09
C SER A 152 -13.79 0.08 10.74
N LYS A 153 -13.95 -0.52 9.55
CA LYS A 153 -13.15 -1.66 9.14
C LYS A 153 -11.68 -1.31 8.88
N ILE A 154 -11.43 -0.16 8.24
CA ILE A 154 -10.08 0.36 8.01
C ILE A 154 -9.41 0.66 9.36
N THR A 155 -10.16 1.22 10.31
CA THR A 155 -9.65 1.54 11.65
C THR A 155 -9.25 0.27 12.41
N GLU A 156 -10.10 -0.77 12.41
CA GLU A 156 -9.77 -2.08 13.00
C GLU A 156 -8.48 -2.65 12.42
N LEU A 157 -8.35 -2.67 11.09
CA LEU A 157 -7.15 -3.17 10.43
C LEU A 157 -5.90 -2.36 10.80
N CYS A 158 -6.00 -1.04 10.84
CA CYS A 158 -4.87 -0.21 11.23
C CYS A 158 -4.48 -0.39 12.71
N LEU A 159 -5.45 -0.67 13.60
CA LEU A 159 -5.18 -0.98 15.01
C LEU A 159 -4.56 -2.37 15.20
N GLU A 160 -4.90 -3.33 14.33
CA GLU A 160 -4.24 -4.63 14.28
C GLU A 160 -2.79 -4.49 13.79
N PHE A 161 -2.58 -3.77 12.68
CA PHE A 161 -1.27 -3.65 12.05
C PHE A 161 -0.32 -2.64 12.71
N ILE A 162 -0.83 -1.66 13.48
CA ILE A 162 0.03 -0.85 14.34
C ILE A 162 0.63 -1.67 15.48
N CYS A 163 -0.03 -2.80 15.82
CA CYS A 163 0.44 -3.74 16.81
C CYS A 163 1.32 -4.87 16.28
N PHE A 164 1.46 -4.94 14.95
CA PHE A 164 2.21 -5.99 14.28
C PHE A 164 3.71 -5.86 14.59
N ASP A 165 4.23 -6.84 15.31
CA ASP A 165 5.65 -6.98 15.60
C ASP A 165 6.05 -8.46 15.44
N PRO A 166 6.58 -8.86 14.27
CA PRO A 166 7.07 -10.22 14.02
C PRO A 166 8.27 -10.61 14.87
N ASN A 167 8.99 -9.61 15.41
CA ASN A 167 10.24 -9.79 16.12
C ASN A 167 10.07 -9.67 17.65
N TYR A 168 8.87 -9.32 18.11
CA TYR A 168 8.55 -9.27 19.54
C TYR A 168 8.06 -10.63 20.00
N ASN A 169 8.95 -11.38 20.65
CA ASN A 169 8.53 -12.48 21.50
C ASN A 169 7.69 -11.87 22.63
N TYR A 170 6.36 -11.95 22.54
CA TYR A 170 5.49 -11.73 23.70
C TYR A 170 5.89 -12.79 24.68
N GLY A 171 6.70 -12.42 25.68
CA GLY A 171 7.46 -13.35 26.50
C GLY A 171 6.70 -14.63 26.82
N SER A 172 7.41 -15.74 26.66
CA SER A 172 7.34 -16.87 27.58
C SER A 172 7.54 -16.37 29.02
N ASP A 173 6.53 -15.66 29.54
CA ASP A 173 6.35 -15.29 30.94
C ASP A 173 5.54 -16.40 31.63
N GLU A 174 5.78 -17.67 31.25
CA GLU A 174 5.36 -18.83 32.03
C GLU A 174 6.53 -19.82 32.05
N GLU A 175 7.28 -19.75 33.15
CA GLU A 175 8.14 -20.79 33.72
C GLU A 175 9.43 -21.14 32.96
N ASP A 176 10.55 -20.50 33.32
CA ASP A 176 11.76 -21.29 33.58
C ASP A 176 12.55 -20.68 34.74
N ASP A 177 12.43 -21.37 35.87
CA ASP A 177 13.16 -21.18 37.11
C ASP A 177 14.54 -21.86 36.98
N ASP A 178 15.52 -21.30 37.69
CA ASP A 178 16.80 -21.93 38.04
C ASP A 178 17.81 -22.33 36.94
N SER A 179 18.84 -21.48 36.79
CA SER A 179 20.16 -21.71 37.41
C SER A 179 21.29 -21.17 36.54
N MET A 180 21.86 -20.04 36.96
CA MET A 180 23.21 -19.65 36.54
C MET A 180 24.21 -20.57 37.25
N ASP A 181 24.75 -21.55 36.54
CA ASP A 181 25.99 -22.21 36.95
C ASP A 181 27.06 -21.96 35.89
N THR A 182 28.06 -21.19 36.29
CA THR A 182 29.28 -20.92 35.54
C THR A 182 30.28 -22.03 35.86
N ASP A 183 30.63 -22.86 34.89
CA ASP A 183 31.89 -23.62 34.96
C ASP A 183 32.51 -23.84 33.57
N ASP A 184 33.78 -23.46 33.47
CA ASP A 184 34.68 -23.55 32.32
C ASP A 184 34.95 -24.99 31.87
N GLN A 185 34.87 -25.24 30.56
CA GLN A 185 35.83 -26.09 29.85
C GLN A 185 35.80 -25.89 28.33
N ASP A 186 36.97 -25.53 27.80
CA ASP A 186 37.35 -25.45 26.38
C ASP A 186 36.92 -26.69 25.57
N ASP A 187 36.38 -26.49 24.36
CA ASP A 187 36.86 -27.17 23.16
C ASP A 187 36.37 -26.48 21.87
N ASP A 188 37.26 -26.54 20.90
CA ASP A 188 37.43 -25.76 19.67
C ASP A 188 36.48 -26.15 18.51
N GLU A 189 36.43 -25.28 17.50
CA GLU A 189 35.97 -25.46 16.11
C GLU A 189 34.47 -25.57 15.78
N GLY A 190 33.95 -24.52 15.11
CA GLY A 190 32.85 -24.70 14.17
C GLY A 190 31.95 -23.49 13.92
N SER A 191 32.47 -22.49 13.20
CA SER A 191 31.72 -21.68 12.21
C SER A 191 30.19 -21.60 12.35
N ASP A 192 29.70 -20.81 13.32
CA ASP A 192 28.40 -20.16 13.18
C ASP A 192 28.64 -18.66 12.94
N ASP A 193 29.17 -18.37 11.75
CA ASP A 193 28.65 -17.25 10.96
C ASP A 193 27.17 -17.59 10.64
N GLU A 194 26.30 -17.63 11.66
CA GLU A 194 24.86 -17.44 11.49
C GLU A 194 24.68 -15.97 11.10
N GLU A 195 25.04 -15.75 9.84
CA GLU A 195 24.49 -14.79 8.90
C GLU A 195 23.43 -13.93 9.56
N TYR A 196 23.84 -12.75 10.01
CA TYR A 196 22.93 -11.66 10.37
C TYR A 196 22.00 -11.45 9.17
N SER A 197 20.85 -12.13 9.19
CA SER A 197 19.76 -11.99 8.23
C SER A 197 19.05 -10.67 8.55
N ASP A 198 19.75 -9.56 8.30
CA ASP A 198 19.27 -8.18 8.31
C ASP A 198 18.34 -7.90 7.09
N ASP A 199 18.00 -8.93 6.32
CA ASP A 199 17.05 -8.82 5.22
C ASP A 199 15.61 -8.91 5.76
N ASP A 200 15.06 -7.71 5.96
CA ASP A 200 13.65 -7.32 5.81
C ASP A 200 12.67 -7.50 7.01
N ASP A 201 13.04 -7.04 8.23
CA ASP A 201 11.97 -6.58 9.14
C ASP A 201 11.29 -5.32 8.58
N MET A 202 10.26 -5.52 7.78
CA MET A 202 9.43 -4.50 7.16
C MET A 202 8.21 -4.12 8.02
N SER A 203 8.08 -4.70 9.22
CA SER A 203 6.98 -4.45 10.14
C SER A 203 6.87 -2.98 10.52
N TRP A 204 8.00 -2.27 10.64
CA TRP A 204 8.01 -0.85 10.98
C TRP A 204 7.35 0.00 9.89
N LYS A 205 7.45 -0.38 8.60
CA LYS A 205 6.79 0.33 7.51
C LYS A 205 5.28 0.13 7.55
N VAL A 206 4.85 -1.09 7.86
CA VAL A 206 3.44 -1.44 8.09
C VAL A 206 2.87 -0.67 9.29
N ARG A 207 3.60 -0.63 10.42
CA ARG A 207 3.24 0.15 11.61
C ARG A 207 3.14 1.65 11.30
N ARG A 208 4.13 2.21 10.60
CA ARG A 208 4.15 3.61 10.17
C ARG A 208 2.99 3.95 9.24
N ALA A 209 2.70 3.11 8.25
CA ALA A 209 1.58 3.30 7.34
C ALA A 209 0.24 3.26 8.10
N SER A 210 0.09 2.33 9.04
CA SER A 210 -1.10 2.21 9.89
C SER A 210 -1.32 3.46 10.74
N ALA A 211 -0.26 3.97 11.37
CA ALA A 211 -0.33 5.22 12.15
C ALA A 211 -0.74 6.42 11.29
N LYS A 212 -0.21 6.54 10.06
CA LYS A 212 -0.60 7.60 9.11
C LYS A 212 -2.07 7.47 8.68
N CYS A 213 -2.52 6.26 8.36
CA CYS A 213 -3.91 6.01 8.00
C CYS A 213 -4.86 6.34 9.16
N LEU A 214 -4.52 5.97 10.40
CA LEU A 214 -5.28 6.38 11.59
C LEU A 214 -5.32 7.91 11.73
N GLY A 215 -4.19 8.59 11.54
CA GLY A 215 -4.14 10.05 11.51
C GLY A 215 -5.08 10.67 10.46
N ALA A 216 -5.13 10.09 9.26
CA ALA A 216 -6.04 10.50 8.19
C ALA A 216 -7.52 10.26 8.56
N VAL A 217 -7.84 9.14 9.20
CA VAL A 217 -9.20 8.84 9.69
C VAL A 217 -9.62 9.85 10.77
N LEU A 218 -8.76 10.10 11.76
CA LEU A 218 -9.00 11.07 12.83
C LEU A 218 -9.19 12.49 12.27
N GLY A 219 -8.37 12.88 11.29
CA GLY A 219 -8.45 14.21 10.67
C GLY A 219 -9.65 14.40 9.74
N SER A 220 -10.13 13.33 9.09
CA SER A 220 -11.28 13.39 8.17
C SER A 220 -12.63 13.27 8.88
N ARG A 221 -12.69 12.67 10.09
CA ARG A 221 -13.93 12.33 10.80
C ARG A 221 -13.96 12.85 12.23
N PRO A 222 -14.10 14.18 12.44
CA PRO A 222 -14.24 14.76 13.76
C PRO A 222 -15.52 14.29 14.49
N ASP A 223 -16.52 13.80 13.76
CA ASP A 223 -17.77 13.24 14.28
C ASP A 223 -17.58 11.97 15.11
N LEU A 224 -16.54 11.17 14.82
CA LEU A 224 -16.28 9.89 15.48
C LEU A 224 -15.22 9.99 16.59
N LEU A 225 -14.75 11.21 16.94
CA LEU A 225 -13.67 11.41 17.91
C LEU A 225 -13.95 10.76 19.27
N THR A 226 -15.18 10.84 19.78
CA THR A 226 -15.56 10.24 21.07
C THR A 226 -15.39 8.73 21.08
N GLU A 227 -15.63 8.07 19.95
CA GLU A 227 -15.42 6.64 19.78
C GLU A 227 -13.92 6.33 19.66
N PHE A 228 -13.19 7.10 18.86
CA PHE A 228 -11.75 6.96 18.71
C PHE A 228 -10.96 7.19 20.01
N TYR A 229 -11.43 8.08 20.90
CA TYR A 229 -10.84 8.24 22.23
C TYR A 229 -10.93 6.98 23.10
N LYS A 230 -11.94 6.12 22.84
CA LYS A 230 -12.11 4.86 23.58
C LYS A 230 -11.39 3.68 22.93
N THR A 231 -11.22 3.69 21.61
CA THR A 231 -10.68 2.56 20.86
C THR A 231 -9.22 2.78 20.44
N VAL A 232 -8.91 3.93 19.85
CA VAL A 232 -7.58 4.25 19.29
C VAL A 232 -6.62 4.77 20.36
N SER A 233 -7.08 5.67 21.23
CA SER A 233 -6.19 6.28 22.24
C SER A 233 -5.56 5.27 23.21
N PRO A 234 -6.29 4.27 23.77
CA PRO A 234 -5.67 3.29 24.66
C PRO A 234 -4.62 2.42 23.95
N ALA A 235 -4.89 2.02 22.70
CA ALA A 235 -3.96 1.23 21.90
C ALA A 235 -2.66 2.02 21.58
N LEU A 236 -2.78 3.32 21.29
CA LEU A 236 -1.62 4.20 21.06
C LEU A 236 -0.87 4.52 22.35
N ILE A 237 -1.56 4.81 23.46
CA ILE A 237 -0.94 5.16 24.75
C ILE A 237 -0.22 3.94 25.34
N GLY A 238 -0.80 2.74 25.20
CA GLY A 238 -0.18 1.49 25.64
C GLY A 238 1.18 1.19 25.00
N ARG A 239 1.51 1.85 23.88
CA ARG A 239 2.79 1.70 23.17
C ARG A 239 3.92 2.59 23.72
N PHE A 240 3.59 3.60 24.53
CA PHE A 240 4.58 4.48 25.16
C PHE A 240 4.99 4.01 26.57
N LYS A 241 4.36 2.95 27.08
CA LYS A 241 4.76 2.27 28.31
C LYS A 241 5.73 1.15 27.95
#